data_AF-A0A382M6H2-F1
#
_entry.id   AF-A0A382M6H2-F1
#
_cell.length_a   1.000
_cell.length_b   1.000
_cell.length_c   1.000
_cell.angle_alpha   90.00
_cell.angle_beta   90.00
_cell.angle_gamma   90.00
#
_symmetry.space_group_name_H-M   'P 1'
#
loop_
_entity.id
_entity.type
_entity.pdbx_description
1 polymer ?
#
loop_
_entity_poly.entity_id
_entity_poly.type
_entity_poly.pdbx_seq_one_letter_code
_entity_poly.pdbx_strand_id
1 'polypeptide(L)'
;DEDVFATLWKQSQDKFDENGNESELGSNGFYGFTAGWDEHPERDEVWKQQELSRIGEERFRREYGCEFLVYEETLINSIFLSTLEGKQPIFNMGQTRWYEKINKESTYVIALDPAMGTGGDNAAIQVFELPSYNQVAEWKHNTTAIPQQIRILKDIANYIKDESENPNGSNIYWSVENNTIGESALLVIQDFGEDSIPGMLVNEPIRKGHIRRFRKGFNTTHKTKVVACARLKSMIERGKMRINSKPLVSELKSFIASGVTYRAKTGEHDDLVSASLLAMRVIQVLKDWDPKIYTSFSQADEDTTERVIPLPIFVSHVN
;
A
#
# COMPACT_ATOMS: atom_id res chain seq x y z
N ASP A 1 1.92 -15.76 13.32
CA ASP A 1 2.27 -16.48 14.55
C ASP A 1 2.21 -15.63 15.82
N GLU A 2 2.70 -14.38 15.86
CA GLU A 2 2.57 -13.52 17.05
C GLU A 2 1.11 -13.26 17.50
N ASP A 3 0.18 -13.10 16.56
CA ASP A 3 -1.25 -12.90 16.87
C ASP A 3 -1.90 -14.10 17.58
N VAL A 4 -1.42 -15.32 17.36
CA VAL A 4 -2.01 -16.53 17.95
C VAL A 4 -1.71 -16.61 19.44
N PHE A 5 -0.48 -16.30 19.85
CA PHE A 5 -0.11 -16.28 21.26
C PHE A 5 -0.78 -15.14 22.02
N ALA A 6 -0.86 -13.95 21.42
CA ALA A 6 -1.61 -12.83 22.01
C ALA A 6 -3.11 -13.15 22.16
N THR A 7 -3.69 -13.86 21.19
CA THR A 7 -5.09 -14.31 21.26
C THR A 7 -5.30 -15.35 22.35
N LEU A 8 -4.44 -16.37 22.43
CA LEU A 8 -4.48 -17.39 23.48
C LEU A 8 -4.26 -16.77 24.86
N TRP A 9 -3.37 -15.78 24.98
CA TRP A 9 -3.17 -15.03 26.21
C TRP A 9 -4.43 -14.26 26.62
N LYS A 10 -5.05 -13.51 25.70
CA LYS A 10 -6.29 -12.78 26.00
C LYS A 10 -7.41 -13.72 26.45
N GLN A 11 -7.53 -14.88 25.81
CA GLN A 11 -8.49 -15.92 26.20
C GLN A 11 -8.17 -16.56 27.55
N SER A 12 -6.90 -16.68 27.95
CA SER A 12 -6.54 -17.17 29.29
C SER A 12 -6.80 -16.15 30.40
N GLN A 13 -6.88 -14.86 30.05
CA GLN A 13 -7.30 -13.77 30.96
C GLN A 13 -8.82 -13.59 31.02
N ASP A 14 -9.56 -14.12 30.05
CA ASP A 14 -11.02 -14.04 29.98
C ASP A 14 -11.67 -15.05 30.93
N LYS A 15 -11.78 -14.65 32.20
CA LYS A 15 -12.20 -15.50 33.32
C LYS A 15 -13.71 -15.47 33.61
N PHE A 16 -14.50 -14.78 32.79
CA PHE A 16 -15.93 -14.57 33.05
C PHE A 16 -16.78 -15.29 32.00
N ASP A 17 -17.84 -15.97 32.44
CA ASP A 17 -18.82 -16.58 31.55
C ASP A 17 -19.89 -15.57 31.06
N GLU A 18 -20.80 -16.02 30.17
CA GLU A 18 -21.90 -15.20 29.64
C GLU A 18 -22.86 -14.66 30.73
N ASN A 19 -22.83 -15.21 31.94
CA ASN A 19 -23.64 -14.80 33.08
C ASN A 19 -22.84 -13.99 34.12
N GLY A 20 -21.55 -13.72 33.87
CA GLY A 20 -20.66 -12.98 34.74
C GLY A 20 -20.07 -13.76 35.92
N ASN A 21 -20.15 -15.10 35.90
CA ASN A 21 -19.50 -15.93 36.93
C ASN A 21 -18.00 -16.04 36.65
N GLU A 22 -17.18 -15.87 37.68
CA GLU A 22 -15.71 -15.95 37.59
C GLU A 22 -15.21 -17.39 37.71
N SER A 23 -14.24 -17.75 36.86
CA SER A 23 -13.54 -19.04 36.83
C SER A 23 -12.04 -18.86 37.08
N GLU A 24 -11.38 -19.88 37.64
CA GLU A 24 -9.92 -19.88 37.81
C GLU A 24 -9.18 -19.95 36.46
N LEU A 25 -9.76 -20.66 35.49
CA LEU A 25 -9.24 -20.80 34.13
C LEU A 25 -9.95 -19.83 33.19
N GLY A 26 -9.23 -19.31 32.20
CA GLY A 26 -9.82 -18.50 31.15
C GLY A 26 -10.68 -19.32 30.18
N SER A 27 -11.35 -18.65 29.24
CA SER A 27 -12.28 -19.26 28.27
C SER A 27 -11.66 -20.33 27.37
N ASN A 28 -10.32 -20.37 27.26
CA ASN A 28 -9.58 -21.42 26.58
C ASN A 28 -9.09 -22.58 27.48
N GLY A 29 -9.45 -22.58 28.76
CA GLY A 29 -9.06 -23.61 29.73
C GLY A 29 -7.64 -23.49 30.29
N PHE A 30 -6.93 -22.39 30.00
CA PHE A 30 -5.58 -22.14 30.53
C PHE A 30 -5.60 -21.10 31.66
N TYR A 31 -4.68 -21.27 32.62
CA TYR A 31 -4.37 -20.26 33.63
C TYR A 31 -3.27 -19.34 33.10
N GLY A 32 -3.58 -18.07 32.87
CA GLY A 32 -2.57 -17.11 32.45
C GLY A 32 -1.81 -16.51 33.63
N PHE A 33 -0.49 -16.49 33.53
CA PHE A 33 0.43 -15.96 34.53
C PHE A 33 1.47 -15.04 33.87
N THR A 34 1.75 -13.88 34.48
CA THR A 34 2.81 -12.96 34.07
C THR A 34 3.81 -12.80 35.20
N ALA A 35 5.09 -12.66 34.85
CA ALA A 35 6.13 -12.23 35.77
C ALA A 35 6.72 -10.90 35.26
N GLY A 36 6.54 -9.84 36.03
CA GLY A 36 7.07 -8.51 35.72
C GLY A 36 8.59 -8.44 35.82
N TRP A 37 9.18 -7.40 35.24
CA TRP A 37 10.62 -7.18 35.35
C TRP A 37 11.06 -6.86 36.78
N ASP A 38 10.17 -6.28 37.58
CA ASP A 38 10.36 -5.89 38.98
C ASP A 38 10.27 -7.09 39.95
N GLU A 39 9.85 -8.26 39.48
CA GLU A 39 9.87 -9.51 40.26
C GLU A 39 11.27 -10.16 40.25
N HIS A 40 12.19 -9.68 39.42
CA HIS A 40 13.56 -10.19 39.39
C HIS A 40 14.38 -9.60 40.57
N PRO A 41 15.05 -10.43 41.40
CA PRO A 41 15.73 -9.96 42.62
C PRO A 41 16.81 -8.89 42.41
N GLU A 42 17.36 -8.82 41.20
CA GLU A 42 18.45 -7.91 40.82
C GLU A 42 17.98 -6.67 40.04
N ARG A 43 16.69 -6.51 39.79
CA ARG A 43 16.17 -5.37 39.02
C ARG A 43 15.44 -4.42 39.95
N ASP A 44 15.92 -3.19 40.01
CA ASP A 44 15.35 -2.11 40.80
C ASP A 44 15.00 -0.91 39.91
N GLU A 45 14.46 0.16 40.51
CA GLU A 45 14.09 1.37 39.75
C GLU A 45 15.32 2.03 39.11
N VAL A 46 16.52 1.88 39.67
CA VAL A 46 17.75 2.40 39.08
C VAL A 46 18.09 1.66 37.80
N TRP A 47 18.02 0.32 37.81
CA TRP A 47 18.17 -0.52 36.63
C TRP A 47 17.15 -0.15 35.56
N LYS A 48 15.88 0.04 35.94
CA LYS A 48 14.81 0.44 35.01
C LYS A 48 15.12 1.76 34.32
N GLN A 49 15.56 2.79 35.06
CA GLN A 49 15.89 4.10 34.46
C GLN A 49 17.11 4.02 33.53
N GLN A 50 18.13 3.23 33.90
CA GLN A 50 19.28 2.98 33.02
C GLN A 50 18.84 2.29 31.74
N GLU A 51 17.99 1.27 31.86
CA GLU A 51 17.56 0.50 30.70
C GLU A 51 16.60 1.30 29.82
N LEU A 52 15.66 2.04 30.41
CA LEU A 52 14.82 3.02 29.70
C LEU A 52 15.66 4.03 28.92
N SER A 53 16.77 4.52 29.48
CA SER A 53 17.67 5.43 28.76
C SER A 53 18.41 4.76 27.59
N ARG A 54 18.72 3.46 27.70
CA ARG A 54 19.48 2.70 26.70
C ARG A 54 18.60 2.24 25.54
N ILE A 55 17.41 1.72 25.83
CA ILE A 55 16.54 1.07 24.84
C ILE A 55 15.27 1.86 24.53
N GLY A 56 14.95 2.91 25.30
CA GLY A 56 13.73 3.69 25.17
C GLY A 56 12.53 3.04 25.86
N GLU A 57 11.53 3.85 26.21
CA GLU A 57 10.31 3.42 26.91
C GLU A 57 9.54 2.34 26.15
N GLU A 58 9.45 2.47 24.83
CA GLU A 58 8.74 1.53 23.97
C GLU A 58 9.33 0.12 24.01
N ARG A 59 10.64 0.01 23.77
CA ARG A 59 11.33 -1.29 23.77
C ARG A 59 11.34 -1.88 25.17
N PHE A 60 11.42 -1.05 26.21
CA PHE A 60 11.30 -1.51 27.58
C PHE A 60 9.94 -2.15 27.86
N ARG A 61 8.83 -1.54 27.43
CA ARG A 61 7.49 -2.11 27.62
C ARG A 61 7.28 -3.44 26.88
N ARG A 62 7.90 -3.61 25.70
CA ARG A 62 7.86 -4.87 24.94
C ARG A 62 8.72 -5.98 25.54
N GLU A 63 9.98 -5.68 25.87
CA GLU A 63 10.93 -6.70 26.34
C GLU A 63 10.74 -7.05 27.82
N TYR A 64 10.29 -6.09 28.63
CA TYR A 64 10.25 -6.18 30.10
C TYR A 64 8.86 -5.92 30.69
N GLY A 65 7.96 -5.24 29.98
CA GLY A 65 6.62 -4.88 30.48
C GLY A 65 5.53 -5.94 30.29
N CYS A 66 5.84 -7.08 29.65
CA CYS A 66 4.87 -8.13 29.31
C CYS A 66 3.67 -7.61 28.50
N GLU A 67 3.84 -6.49 27.78
CA GLU A 67 2.79 -5.90 26.97
C GLU A 67 2.85 -6.46 25.54
N PHE A 68 1.71 -6.95 25.05
CA PHE A 68 1.52 -7.27 23.63
C PHE A 68 1.36 -5.98 22.82
N LEU A 69 2.46 -5.24 22.71
CA LEU A 69 2.56 -4.11 21.80
C LEU A 69 2.80 -4.67 20.40
N VAL A 70 1.72 -4.89 19.65
CA VAL A 70 1.83 -5.03 18.19
C VAL A 70 2.23 -3.65 17.68
N TYR A 71 3.53 -3.45 17.46
CA TYR A 71 3.98 -2.31 16.69
C TYR A 71 3.49 -2.53 15.27
N GLU A 72 2.46 -1.79 14.89
CA GLU A 72 1.99 -1.75 13.52
C GLU A 72 3.00 -0.96 12.70
N GLU A 73 4.11 -1.58 12.30
CA GLU A 73 5.14 -0.94 11.50
C GLU A 73 4.54 -0.49 10.17
N THR A 74 4.36 0.81 9.99
CA THR A 74 3.86 1.35 8.73
C THR A 74 4.89 1.18 7.62
N LEU A 75 4.43 0.98 6.38
CA LEU A 75 5.33 0.85 5.23
C LEU A 75 6.31 2.04 5.12
N ILE A 76 5.78 3.25 5.25
CA ILE A 76 6.56 4.49 5.30
C ILE A 76 6.94 4.75 6.76
N ASN A 77 8.17 5.19 6.99
CA ASN A 77 8.64 5.51 8.34
C ASN A 77 7.72 6.56 8.99
N SER A 78 7.34 6.32 10.25
CA SER A 78 6.40 7.15 11.00
C SER A 78 6.81 8.62 11.12
N ILE A 79 8.12 8.90 11.23
CA ILE A 79 8.65 10.28 11.25
C ILE A 79 8.39 10.94 9.90
N PHE A 80 8.65 10.25 8.79
CA PHE A 80 8.38 10.77 7.46
C PHE A 80 6.87 10.90 7.19
N LEU A 81 6.05 9.94 7.63
CA LEU A 81 4.59 10.03 7.54
C LEU A 81 4.02 11.26 8.27
N SER A 82 4.67 11.69 9.36
CA SER A 82 4.25 12.89 10.11
C SER A 82 4.50 14.19 9.33
N THR A 83 5.45 14.19 8.39
CA THR A 83 5.74 15.35 7.54
C THR A 83 4.94 15.36 6.23
N LEU A 84 4.27 14.25 5.89
CA LEU A 84 3.38 14.18 4.74
C LEU A 84 2.08 14.93 5.02
N GLU A 85 1.93 16.09 4.39
CA GLU A 85 0.70 16.88 4.40
C GLU A 85 -0.01 16.78 3.05
N GLY A 86 -1.19 16.16 3.06
CA GLY A 86 -2.08 16.19 1.91
C GLY A 86 -2.68 17.58 1.70
N LYS A 87 -2.89 17.95 0.45
CA LYS A 87 -3.48 19.21 0.01
C LYS A 87 -4.95 19.06 -0.32
N GLN A 88 -5.65 20.19 -0.43
CA GLN A 88 -6.98 20.21 -1.03
C GLN A 88 -6.86 20.08 -2.55
N PRO A 89 -7.81 19.40 -3.22
CA PRO A 89 -7.85 19.37 -4.67
C PRO A 89 -8.06 20.77 -5.22
N ILE A 90 -7.42 21.07 -6.35
CA ILE A 90 -7.59 22.33 -7.08
C ILE A 90 -8.97 22.42 -7.74
N PHE A 91 -9.51 21.29 -8.17
CA PHE A 91 -10.88 21.12 -8.63
C PHE A 91 -11.28 19.64 -8.63
N ASN A 92 -12.57 19.38 -8.79
CA ASN A 92 -13.12 18.04 -8.95
C ASN A 92 -13.82 17.89 -10.30
N MET A 93 -13.62 16.74 -10.95
CA MET A 93 -14.38 16.34 -12.13
C MET A 93 -15.25 15.14 -11.74
N GLY A 94 -16.53 15.41 -11.46
CA GLY A 94 -17.37 14.43 -10.75
C GLY A 94 -16.78 14.13 -9.37
N GLN A 95 -16.44 12.87 -9.12
CA GLN A 95 -15.78 12.43 -7.87
C GLN A 95 -14.24 12.36 -7.99
N THR A 96 -13.68 12.58 -9.18
CA THR A 96 -12.23 12.58 -9.39
C THR A 96 -11.66 13.88 -8.86
N ARG A 97 -10.65 13.77 -7.98
CA ARG A 97 -9.98 14.89 -7.32
C ARG A 97 -8.68 15.18 -8.03
N TRP A 98 -8.49 16.41 -8.51
CA TRP A 98 -7.28 16.86 -9.19
C TRP A 98 -6.46 17.76 -8.28
N TYR A 99 -5.14 17.56 -8.24
CA TYR A 99 -4.22 18.26 -7.35
C TYR A 99 -3.23 19.16 -8.07
N GLU A 100 -2.98 18.90 -9.35
CA GLU A 100 -2.08 19.68 -10.20
C GLU A 100 -2.72 19.87 -11.58
N LYS A 101 -2.29 20.92 -12.29
CA LYS A 101 -2.70 21.12 -13.70
C LYS A 101 -1.94 20.15 -14.61
N ILE A 102 -2.54 19.78 -15.73
CA ILE A 102 -1.88 18.94 -16.74
C ILE A 102 -0.78 19.75 -17.42
N ASN A 103 0.43 19.22 -17.37
CA ASN A 103 1.57 19.63 -18.18
C ASN A 103 1.57 18.87 -19.51
N LYS A 104 1.72 19.61 -20.62
CA LYS A 104 1.73 19.10 -21.99
C LYS A 104 2.95 18.26 -22.33
N GLU A 105 4.07 18.50 -21.65
CA GLU A 105 5.34 17.81 -21.92
C GLU A 105 5.53 16.54 -21.08
N SER A 106 4.63 16.30 -20.13
CA SER A 106 4.71 15.18 -19.19
C SER A 106 4.00 13.94 -19.69
N THR A 107 4.45 12.80 -19.18
CA THR A 107 3.81 11.50 -19.34
C THR A 107 2.96 11.19 -18.13
N TYR A 108 1.82 10.51 -18.31
CA TYR A 108 0.88 10.20 -17.25
C TYR A 108 0.65 8.70 -17.12
N VAL A 109 0.65 8.22 -15.88
CA VAL A 109 0.32 6.85 -15.53
C VAL A 109 -1.00 6.83 -14.76
N ILE A 110 -1.99 6.11 -15.29
CA ILE A 110 -3.29 5.88 -14.65
C ILE A 110 -3.35 4.43 -14.18
N ALA A 111 -3.54 4.19 -12.89
CA ALA A 111 -3.64 2.85 -12.32
C ALA A 111 -5.00 2.67 -11.65
N LEU A 112 -5.77 1.67 -12.08
CA LEU A 112 -7.05 1.30 -11.50
C LEU A 112 -6.93 -0.01 -10.71
N ASP A 113 -7.28 0.06 -9.43
CA ASP A 113 -7.58 -1.10 -8.59
C ASP A 113 -9.11 -1.26 -8.52
N PRO A 114 -9.70 -2.23 -9.25
CA PRO A 114 -11.14 -2.34 -9.38
C PRO A 114 -11.76 -3.11 -8.19
N ALA A 115 -12.96 -2.69 -7.80
CA ALA A 115 -13.78 -3.37 -6.80
C ALA A 115 -15.15 -3.75 -7.38
N MET A 116 -15.91 -4.59 -6.68
CA MET A 116 -17.21 -5.06 -7.17
C MET A 116 -18.28 -3.94 -7.19
N GLY A 117 -18.18 -2.97 -6.29
CA GLY A 117 -19.18 -1.90 -6.15
C GLY A 117 -20.34 -2.23 -5.20
N THR A 118 -20.12 -3.09 -4.21
CA THR A 118 -21.14 -3.58 -3.26
C THR A 118 -21.14 -2.86 -1.91
N GLY A 119 -20.32 -1.82 -1.73
CA GLY A 119 -20.18 -1.07 -0.48
C GLY A 119 -19.14 -1.62 0.50
N GLY A 120 -18.44 -2.70 0.15
CA GLY A 120 -17.25 -3.18 0.87
C GLY A 120 -16.01 -2.39 0.49
N ASP A 121 -15.08 -3.05 -0.21
CA ASP A 121 -13.84 -2.43 -0.71
C ASP A 121 -14.13 -1.34 -1.75
N ASN A 122 -13.24 -0.34 -1.82
CA ASN A 122 -13.40 0.73 -2.80
C ASN A 122 -12.66 0.38 -4.07
N ALA A 123 -13.24 0.75 -5.22
CA ALA A 123 -12.44 0.90 -6.40
C ALA A 123 -11.63 2.20 -6.29
N ALA A 124 -10.38 2.18 -6.72
CA ALA A 124 -9.47 3.32 -6.61
C ALA A 124 -8.70 3.54 -7.92
N ILE A 125 -8.55 4.81 -8.30
CA ILE A 125 -7.70 5.24 -9.41
C ILE A 125 -6.65 6.20 -8.88
N GLN A 126 -5.40 6.00 -9.29
CA GLN A 126 -4.30 6.91 -9.05
C GLN A 126 -3.72 7.40 -10.37
N VAL A 127 -3.39 8.70 -10.42
CA VAL A 127 -2.75 9.32 -11.59
C VAL A 127 -1.45 9.98 -11.16
N PHE A 128 -0.34 9.55 -11.76
CA PHE A 128 0.99 10.13 -11.55
C PHE A 128 1.56 10.76 -12.82
N GLU A 129 2.16 11.92 -12.66
CA GLU A 129 2.93 12.61 -13.69
C GLU A 129 4.39 12.12 -13.67
N LEU A 130 4.97 11.89 -14.84
CA LEU A 130 6.37 11.53 -15.07
C LEU A 130 7.06 12.58 -15.94
N PRO A 131 8.35 12.87 -15.68
CA PRO A 131 9.26 12.23 -14.73
C PRO A 131 9.26 12.89 -13.33
N SER A 132 8.29 13.75 -13.00
CA SER A 132 8.22 14.44 -11.71
C SER A 132 7.77 13.55 -10.56
N TYR A 133 7.11 12.43 -10.85
CA TYR A 133 6.46 11.51 -9.89
C TYR A 133 5.48 12.23 -8.95
N ASN A 134 4.84 13.29 -9.42
CA ASN A 134 3.81 13.98 -8.67
C ASN A 134 2.46 13.27 -8.82
N GLN A 135 1.76 13.03 -7.72
CA GLN A 135 0.37 12.60 -7.76
C GLN A 135 -0.52 13.76 -8.23
N VAL A 136 -1.11 13.63 -9.43
CA VAL A 136 -1.88 14.72 -10.05
C VAL A 136 -3.39 14.54 -9.90
N ALA A 137 -3.87 13.32 -9.75
CA ALA A 137 -5.29 13.05 -9.51
C ALA A 137 -5.51 11.72 -8.82
N GLU A 138 -6.69 11.58 -8.21
CA GLU A 138 -7.19 10.31 -7.72
C GLU A 138 -8.71 10.21 -7.83
N TRP A 139 -9.21 8.99 -7.74
CA TRP A 139 -10.62 8.70 -7.54
C TRP A 139 -10.78 7.50 -6.60
N LYS A 140 -11.84 7.48 -5.79
CA LYS A 140 -12.16 6.36 -4.87
C LYS A 140 -13.68 6.29 -4.65
N HIS A 141 -14.26 5.11 -4.77
CA HIS A 141 -15.68 4.87 -4.43
C HIS A 141 -15.98 3.36 -4.27
N ASN A 142 -16.88 2.98 -3.35
CA ASN A 142 -17.21 1.58 -3.05
C ASN A 142 -18.55 1.07 -3.60
N THR A 143 -19.38 1.92 -4.22
CA THR A 143 -20.68 1.52 -4.80
C THR A 143 -20.76 1.69 -6.32
N THR A 144 -19.66 2.11 -6.96
CA THR A 144 -19.60 2.26 -8.42
C THR A 144 -19.37 0.89 -9.05
N ALA A 145 -20.28 0.45 -9.92
CA ALA A 145 -20.10 -0.81 -10.65
C ALA A 145 -18.95 -0.74 -11.66
N ILE A 146 -18.33 -1.89 -11.94
CA ILE A 146 -17.14 -2.01 -12.81
C ILE A 146 -17.27 -1.25 -14.15
N PRO A 147 -18.38 -1.33 -14.92
CA PRO A 147 -18.49 -0.57 -16.17
C PRO A 147 -18.40 0.94 -15.99
N GLN A 148 -18.89 1.47 -14.87
CA GLN A 148 -18.78 2.87 -14.56
C GLN A 148 -17.36 3.24 -14.08
N GLN A 149 -16.64 2.33 -13.41
CA GLN A 149 -15.22 2.52 -13.09
C GLN A 149 -14.37 2.68 -14.36
N ILE A 150 -14.61 1.84 -15.38
CA ILE A 150 -13.91 1.94 -16.67
C ILE A 150 -14.25 3.24 -17.40
N ARG A 151 -15.50 3.70 -17.33
CA ARG A 151 -15.88 5.03 -17.86
C ARG A 151 -15.13 6.15 -17.15
N ILE A 152 -14.99 6.09 -15.82
CA ILE A 152 -14.24 7.09 -15.06
C ILE A 152 -12.76 7.09 -15.44
N LEU A 153 -12.13 5.92 -15.61
CA LEU A 153 -10.76 5.81 -16.13
C LEU A 153 -10.65 6.47 -17.51
N LYS A 154 -11.61 6.21 -18.40
CA LYS A 154 -11.68 6.83 -19.73
C LYS A 154 -11.86 8.34 -19.67
N ASP A 155 -12.70 8.85 -18.78
CA ASP A 155 -12.93 10.29 -18.61
C ASP A 155 -11.67 10.99 -18.10
N ILE A 156 -10.94 10.37 -17.17
CA ILE A 156 -9.62 10.83 -16.72
C ILE A 156 -8.63 10.87 -17.90
N ALA A 157 -8.55 9.80 -18.69
CA ALA A 157 -7.67 9.73 -19.84
C ALA A 157 -8.03 10.78 -20.92
N ASN A 158 -9.31 11.01 -21.19
CA ASN A 158 -9.77 12.06 -22.09
C ASN A 158 -9.39 13.45 -21.58
N TYR A 159 -9.61 13.72 -20.29
CA TYR A 159 -9.22 15.01 -19.70
C TYR A 159 -7.72 15.27 -19.84
N ILE A 160 -6.87 14.28 -19.55
CA ILE A 160 -5.41 14.42 -19.72
C ILE A 160 -5.07 14.64 -21.20
N LYS A 161 -5.68 13.88 -22.10
CA LYS A 161 -5.47 13.98 -23.55
C LYS A 161 -5.77 15.40 -24.06
N ASP A 162 -6.93 15.94 -23.67
CA ASP A 162 -7.41 17.24 -24.13
C ASP A 162 -6.55 18.38 -23.55
N GLU A 163 -6.27 18.36 -22.24
CA GLU A 163 -5.47 19.40 -21.57
C GLU A 163 -3.97 19.34 -21.91
N SER A 164 -3.44 18.15 -22.24
CA SER A 164 -2.07 18.01 -22.73
C SER A 164 -1.92 18.35 -24.22
N GLU A 165 -3.02 18.68 -24.91
CA GLU A 165 -3.06 18.94 -26.35
C GLU A 165 -2.43 17.79 -27.17
N ASN A 166 -2.59 16.55 -26.69
CA ASN A 166 -2.07 15.37 -27.36
C ASN A 166 -3.24 14.59 -27.99
N PRO A 167 -3.60 14.84 -29.27
CA PRO A 167 -4.79 14.28 -29.89
C PRO A 167 -4.78 12.75 -30.00
N ASN A 168 -3.61 12.12 -29.87
CA ASN A 168 -3.45 10.67 -29.89
C ASN A 168 -3.32 10.06 -28.48
N GLY A 169 -3.25 10.87 -27.42
CA GLY A 169 -3.05 10.42 -26.04
C GLY A 169 -1.74 9.64 -25.85
N SER A 170 -0.72 9.88 -26.69
CA SER A 170 0.50 9.06 -26.71
C SER A 170 1.36 9.19 -25.46
N ASN A 171 1.11 10.21 -24.63
CA ASN A 171 1.74 10.43 -23.33
C ASN A 171 0.96 9.78 -22.17
N ILE A 172 -0.07 8.98 -22.45
CA ILE A 172 -0.90 8.34 -21.43
C ILE A 172 -0.66 6.84 -21.43
N TYR A 173 -0.34 6.31 -20.27
CA TYR A 173 -0.22 4.87 -20.02
C TYR A 173 -1.16 4.50 -18.90
N TRP A 174 -1.92 3.42 -19.08
CA TRP A 174 -2.86 3.00 -18.07
C TRP A 174 -2.85 1.49 -17.89
N SER A 175 -3.24 1.04 -16.70
CA SER A 175 -3.42 -0.38 -16.45
C SER A 175 -4.42 -0.64 -15.33
N VAL A 176 -4.83 -1.89 -15.23
CA VAL A 176 -5.74 -2.40 -14.22
C VAL A 176 -5.10 -3.54 -13.45
N GLU A 177 -5.39 -3.60 -12.16
CA GLU A 177 -5.10 -4.77 -11.34
C GLU A 177 -5.91 -5.96 -11.89
N ASN A 178 -5.27 -7.12 -12.02
CA ASN A 178 -5.84 -8.33 -12.60
C ASN A 178 -5.89 -9.48 -11.59
N ASN A 179 -6.68 -9.27 -10.52
CA ASN A 179 -7.25 -10.31 -9.67
C ASN A 179 -8.60 -10.81 -10.24
N THR A 180 -9.38 -11.53 -9.43
CA THR A 180 -10.70 -12.06 -9.83
C THR A 180 -11.68 -10.97 -10.30
N ILE A 181 -11.69 -9.80 -9.65
CA ILE A 181 -12.52 -8.65 -10.04
C ILE A 181 -11.89 -7.94 -11.26
N GLY A 182 -10.56 -7.85 -11.29
CA GLY A 182 -9.78 -7.32 -12.41
C GLY A 182 -10.04 -8.03 -13.73
N GLU A 183 -10.23 -9.35 -13.73
CA GLU A 183 -10.62 -10.09 -14.94
C GLU A 183 -11.95 -9.57 -15.52
N SER A 184 -12.91 -9.22 -14.65
CA SER A 184 -14.19 -8.62 -15.10
C SER A 184 -13.99 -7.21 -15.65
N ALA A 185 -13.11 -6.40 -15.04
CA ALA A 185 -12.76 -5.08 -15.55
C ALA A 185 -12.14 -5.14 -16.95
N LEU A 186 -11.28 -6.12 -17.20
CA LEU A 186 -10.64 -6.35 -18.51
C LEU A 186 -11.65 -6.80 -19.58
N LEU A 187 -12.62 -7.64 -19.24
CA LEU A 187 -13.71 -8.00 -20.17
C LEU A 187 -14.52 -6.76 -20.55
N VAL A 188 -14.85 -5.92 -19.58
CA VAL A 188 -15.57 -4.68 -19.85
C VAL A 188 -14.74 -3.73 -20.73
N ILE A 189 -13.43 -3.59 -20.48
CA ILE A 189 -12.54 -2.82 -21.38
C ILE A 189 -12.58 -3.37 -22.81
N GLN A 190 -12.56 -4.69 -22.96
CA GLN A 190 -12.66 -5.34 -24.27
C GLN A 190 -14.01 -5.03 -24.94
N ASP A 191 -15.11 -5.08 -24.21
CA ASP A 191 -16.45 -4.77 -24.72
C ASP A 191 -16.63 -3.28 -25.09
N PHE A 192 -16.02 -2.37 -24.33
CA PHE A 192 -15.98 -0.94 -24.63
C PHE A 192 -15.09 -0.61 -25.83
N GLY A 193 -14.16 -1.50 -26.18
CA GLY A 193 -13.07 -1.24 -27.12
C GLY A 193 -11.92 -0.51 -26.43
N GLU A 194 -10.78 -1.19 -26.32
CA GLU A 194 -9.54 -0.66 -25.73
C GLU A 194 -9.10 0.63 -26.43
N ASP A 195 -9.18 0.68 -27.76
CA ASP A 195 -8.84 1.86 -28.58
C ASP A 195 -9.74 3.08 -28.30
N SER A 196 -10.86 2.88 -27.61
CA SER A 196 -11.74 3.98 -27.23
C SER A 196 -11.24 4.74 -25.99
N ILE A 197 -10.26 4.20 -25.27
CA ILE A 197 -9.64 4.81 -24.09
C ILE A 197 -8.31 5.43 -24.54
N PRO A 198 -8.12 6.76 -24.42
CA PRO A 198 -6.85 7.38 -24.80
C PRO A 198 -5.65 6.78 -24.04
N GLY A 199 -4.53 6.65 -24.75
CA GLY A 199 -3.31 6.06 -24.20
C GLY A 199 -3.19 4.56 -24.44
N MET A 200 -2.18 3.96 -23.84
CA MET A 200 -1.83 2.56 -24.05
C MET A 200 -2.04 1.73 -22.78
N LEU A 201 -2.73 0.60 -22.93
CA LEU A 201 -2.81 -0.42 -21.88
C LEU A 201 -1.46 -1.10 -21.68
N VAL A 202 -0.85 -0.88 -20.53
CA VAL A 202 0.40 -1.54 -20.14
C VAL A 202 0.08 -2.87 -19.46
N ASN A 203 0.76 -3.92 -19.87
CA ASN A 203 0.57 -5.27 -19.34
C ASN A 203 1.84 -5.75 -18.65
N GLU A 204 1.70 -6.70 -17.73
CA GLU A 204 2.86 -7.31 -17.09
C GLU A 204 3.74 -8.04 -18.13
N PRO A 205 5.07 -7.81 -18.17
CA PRO A 205 5.95 -8.44 -19.14
C PRO A 205 5.96 -9.97 -19.02
N ILE A 206 5.94 -10.67 -20.16
CA ILE A 206 6.06 -12.13 -20.18
C ILE A 206 7.47 -12.52 -19.72
N ARG A 207 7.57 -13.29 -18.63
CA ARG A 207 8.86 -13.85 -18.20
C ARG A 207 9.35 -14.89 -19.22
N LYS A 208 10.58 -14.71 -19.71
CA LYS A 208 11.25 -15.65 -20.62
C LYS A 208 11.17 -17.08 -20.06
N GLY A 209 10.62 -18.02 -20.82
CA GLY A 209 10.50 -19.44 -20.45
C GLY A 209 9.10 -19.89 -19.97
N HIS A 210 8.13 -18.99 -19.78
CA HIS A 210 6.75 -19.37 -19.50
C HIS A 210 5.89 -19.37 -20.77
N ILE A 211 5.33 -20.52 -21.14
CA ILE A 211 4.37 -20.71 -22.27
C ILE A 211 2.93 -20.33 -21.84
N ARG A 212 2.76 -19.57 -20.76
CA ARG A 212 1.41 -19.23 -20.28
C ARG A 212 0.75 -18.22 -21.23
N ARG A 213 -0.55 -18.40 -21.44
CA ARG A 213 -1.43 -17.47 -22.16
C ARG A 213 -1.21 -16.05 -21.61
N PHE A 214 -0.89 -15.13 -22.51
CA PHE A 214 -0.73 -13.71 -22.18
C PHE A 214 -1.97 -13.19 -21.47
N ARG A 215 -1.78 -12.55 -20.31
CA ARG A 215 -2.86 -11.92 -19.54
C ARG A 215 -2.68 -10.41 -19.63
N LYS A 216 -3.78 -9.71 -19.91
CA LYS A 216 -3.81 -8.25 -19.87
C LYS A 216 -3.79 -7.75 -18.41
N GLY A 217 -3.35 -6.51 -18.18
CA GLY A 217 -3.21 -5.93 -16.85
C GLY A 217 -2.04 -6.49 -16.05
N PHE A 218 -2.05 -6.26 -14.73
CA PHE A 218 -1.01 -6.74 -13.81
C PHE A 218 -1.61 -7.60 -12.71
N ASN A 219 -1.08 -8.82 -12.54
CA ASN A 219 -1.48 -9.67 -11.44
C ASN A 219 -0.59 -9.38 -10.22
N THR A 220 -1.18 -9.09 -9.06
CA THR A 220 -0.44 -8.80 -7.83
C THR A 220 -0.23 -10.07 -7.00
N THR A 221 0.96 -10.66 -7.14
CA THR A 221 1.45 -11.70 -6.23
C THR A 221 2.08 -11.10 -4.98
N HIS A 222 2.23 -11.92 -3.92
CA HIS A 222 2.95 -11.53 -2.71
C HIS A 222 4.34 -10.92 -3.01
N LYS A 223 5.12 -11.58 -3.87
CA LYS A 223 6.47 -11.12 -4.25
C LYS A 223 6.42 -9.76 -4.96
N THR A 224 5.50 -9.59 -5.92
CA THR A 224 5.37 -8.33 -6.66
C THR A 224 4.84 -7.20 -5.77
N LYS A 225 3.97 -7.50 -4.80
CA LYS A 225 3.48 -6.53 -3.81
C LYS A 225 4.63 -6.01 -2.95
N VAL A 226 5.43 -6.90 -2.36
CA VAL A 226 6.57 -6.51 -1.51
C VAL A 226 7.57 -5.64 -2.27
N VAL A 227 7.90 -6.01 -3.52
CA VAL A 227 8.81 -5.21 -4.36
C VAL A 227 8.21 -3.83 -4.69
N ALA A 228 6.92 -3.75 -5.00
CA ALA A 228 6.24 -2.48 -5.23
C ALA A 228 6.22 -1.61 -3.96
N CYS A 229 5.96 -2.21 -2.79
CA CYS A 229 5.99 -1.52 -1.49
C CYS A 229 7.37 -0.92 -1.21
N ALA A 230 8.44 -1.70 -1.39
CA ALA A 230 9.82 -1.23 -1.17
C ALA A 230 10.17 -0.04 -2.07
N ARG A 231 9.74 -0.06 -3.34
CA ARG A 231 9.95 1.05 -4.27
C ARG A 231 9.13 2.27 -3.92
N LEU A 232 7.85 2.10 -3.62
CA LEU A 232 6.97 3.20 -3.20
C LEU A 232 7.54 3.89 -1.95
N LYS A 233 7.99 3.11 -0.97
CA LYS A 233 8.69 3.59 0.22
C LYS A 233 9.91 4.44 -0.13
N SER A 234 10.83 3.88 -0.92
CA SER A 234 12.06 4.59 -1.33
C SER A 234 11.76 5.91 -2.04
N MET A 235 10.80 5.90 -2.99
CA MET A 235 10.43 7.09 -3.77
C MET A 235 9.84 8.20 -2.89
N ILE A 236 8.98 7.83 -1.94
CA ILE A 236 8.36 8.78 -1.02
C ILE A 236 9.39 9.32 -0.03
N GLU A 237 10.13 8.46 0.67
CA GLU A 237 11.04 8.86 1.74
C GLU A 237 12.25 9.67 1.23
N ARG A 238 12.65 9.48 -0.03
CA ARG A 238 13.70 10.28 -0.68
C ARG A 238 13.18 11.59 -1.27
N GLY A 239 11.89 11.88 -1.12
CA GLY A 239 11.26 13.07 -1.70
C GLY A 239 11.24 13.07 -3.23
N LYS A 240 11.37 11.89 -3.87
CA LYS A 240 11.31 11.75 -5.33
C LYS A 240 9.89 11.68 -5.85
N MET A 241 8.98 11.10 -5.07
CA MET A 241 7.55 11.03 -5.35
C MET A 241 6.79 11.91 -4.36
N ARG A 242 5.89 12.74 -4.90
CA ARG A 242 5.05 13.62 -4.08
C ARG A 242 3.62 13.11 -4.02
N ILE A 243 3.15 12.86 -2.81
CA ILE A 243 1.76 12.53 -2.53
C ILE A 243 1.01 13.81 -2.15
N ASN A 244 -0.04 14.14 -2.89
CA ASN A 244 -0.85 15.34 -2.69
C ASN A 244 -2.18 15.03 -1.98
N SER A 245 -2.67 13.79 -2.06
CA SER A 245 -3.98 13.38 -1.55
C SER A 245 -4.01 13.19 -0.05
N LYS A 246 -4.98 13.84 0.62
CA LYS A 246 -5.28 13.58 2.03
C LYS A 246 -5.79 12.14 2.27
N PRO A 247 -6.75 11.61 1.49
CA PRO A 247 -7.17 10.21 1.63
C PRO A 247 -6.02 9.20 1.50
N LEU A 248 -5.15 9.34 0.49
CA LEU A 248 -4.00 8.43 0.31
C LEU A 248 -3.00 8.55 1.46
N VAL A 249 -2.71 9.76 1.95
CA VAL A 249 -1.87 9.93 3.15
C VAL A 249 -2.49 9.24 4.36
N SER A 250 -3.81 9.29 4.52
CA SER A 250 -4.50 8.57 5.59
C SER A 250 -4.31 7.05 5.48
N GLU A 251 -4.52 6.48 4.28
CA GLU A 251 -4.32 5.06 4.06
C GLU A 251 -2.85 4.63 4.25
N LEU A 252 -1.88 5.46 3.83
CA LEU A 252 -0.46 5.19 4.06
C LEU A 252 -0.11 5.15 5.56
N LYS A 253 -0.81 5.93 6.40
CA LYS A 253 -0.64 5.90 7.87
C LYS A 253 -1.23 4.65 8.51
N SER A 254 -2.23 4.03 7.89
CA SER A 254 -2.84 2.78 8.34
C SER A 254 -2.34 1.55 7.58
N PHE A 255 -1.36 1.70 6.69
CA PHE A 255 -0.81 0.60 5.89
C PHE A 255 0.40 -0.02 6.58
N ILE A 256 0.17 -1.12 7.27
CA ILE A 256 1.03 -1.67 8.31
C ILE A 256 1.60 -3.04 7.90
N ALA A 257 2.72 -3.40 8.51
CA ALA A 257 3.35 -4.70 8.32
C ALA A 257 2.43 -5.80 8.84
N SER A 258 2.35 -6.89 8.08
CA SER A 258 1.65 -8.09 8.46
C SER A 258 2.38 -9.31 7.92
N GLY A 259 3.07 -10.01 8.83
CA GLY A 259 3.99 -11.09 8.48
C GLY A 259 5.08 -10.58 7.55
N VAL A 260 5.14 -11.13 6.34
CA VAL A 260 6.15 -10.80 5.30
C VAL A 260 5.63 -9.79 4.26
N THR A 261 4.47 -9.18 4.47
CA THR A 261 3.87 -8.19 3.58
C THR A 261 3.30 -6.99 4.35
N TYR A 262 2.59 -6.12 3.65
CA TYR A 262 1.88 -4.99 4.20
C TYR A 262 0.40 -5.06 3.82
N ARG A 263 -0.48 -4.59 4.71
CA ARG A 263 -1.93 -4.51 4.49
C ARG A 263 -2.51 -3.34 5.30
N ALA A 264 -3.72 -2.93 4.97
CA ALA A 264 -4.47 -2.04 5.84
C ALA A 264 -4.59 -2.62 7.27
N LYS A 265 -4.51 -1.74 8.27
CA LYS A 265 -4.93 -2.03 9.63
C LYS A 265 -6.37 -2.56 9.63
N THR A 266 -6.68 -3.45 10.57
CA THR A 266 -8.04 -3.97 10.72
C THR A 266 -9.06 -2.84 10.87
N GLY A 267 -10.06 -2.81 9.99
CA GLY A 267 -11.11 -1.78 9.97
C GLY A 267 -10.79 -0.58 9.07
N GLU A 268 -9.59 -0.51 8.51
CA GLU A 268 -9.16 0.52 7.56
C GLU A 268 -9.10 -0.04 6.12
N HIS A 269 -8.91 0.85 5.14
CA HIS A 269 -8.82 0.50 3.72
C HIS A 269 -7.41 0.79 3.17
N ASP A 270 -7.00 0.05 2.13
CA ASP A 270 -5.73 0.25 1.41
C ASP A 270 -5.92 0.35 -0.12
N ASP A 271 -7.13 0.64 -0.60
CA ASP A 271 -7.48 0.67 -2.02
C ASP A 271 -6.65 1.71 -2.82
N LEU A 272 -6.48 2.94 -2.29
CA LEU A 272 -5.66 3.98 -2.93
C LEU A 272 -4.18 3.60 -2.89
N VAL A 273 -3.71 2.99 -1.80
CA VAL A 273 -2.34 2.47 -1.69
C VAL A 273 -2.12 1.37 -2.73
N SER A 274 -3.05 0.44 -2.89
CA SER A 274 -2.99 -0.65 -3.87
C SER A 274 -2.95 -0.13 -5.31
N ALA A 275 -3.77 0.88 -5.64
CA ALA A 275 -3.68 1.59 -6.91
C ALA A 275 -2.32 2.30 -7.10
N SER A 276 -1.73 2.89 -6.05
CA SER A 276 -0.38 3.47 -6.11
C SER A 276 0.71 2.41 -6.33
N LEU A 277 0.58 1.23 -5.71
CA LEU A 277 1.50 0.09 -5.93
C LEU A 277 1.41 -0.40 -7.38
N LEU A 278 0.22 -0.45 -7.96
CA LEU A 278 0.03 -0.75 -9.37
C LEU A 278 0.71 0.31 -10.27
N ALA A 279 0.53 1.60 -9.98
CA ALA A 279 1.18 2.68 -10.73
C ALA A 279 2.71 2.51 -10.73
N MET A 280 3.32 2.19 -9.58
CA MET A 280 4.75 1.91 -9.49
C MET A 280 5.21 0.74 -10.37
N ARG A 281 4.38 -0.30 -10.50
CA ARG A 281 4.67 -1.44 -11.38
C ARG A 281 4.55 -1.07 -12.86
N VAL A 282 3.59 -0.23 -13.22
CA VAL A 282 3.47 0.30 -14.60
C VAL A 282 4.70 1.15 -14.94
N ILE A 283 5.08 2.08 -14.06
CA ILE A 283 6.27 2.93 -14.21
C ILE A 283 7.54 2.08 -14.39
N GLN A 284 7.67 0.98 -13.66
CA GLN A 284 8.80 0.07 -13.79
C GLN A 284 8.91 -0.55 -15.19
N VAL A 285 7.78 -0.82 -15.86
CA VAL A 285 7.78 -1.30 -17.25
C VAL A 285 8.11 -0.16 -18.21
N LEU A 286 7.59 1.05 -17.97
CA LEU A 286 7.89 2.22 -18.79
C LEU A 286 9.37 2.62 -18.76
N LYS A 287 10.06 2.35 -17.64
CA LYS A 287 11.52 2.50 -17.50
C LYS A 287 12.27 1.80 -18.64
N ASP A 288 11.79 0.65 -19.11
CA ASP A 288 12.46 -0.12 -20.15
C ASP A 288 12.18 0.43 -21.57
N TRP A 289 11.24 1.37 -21.71
CA TRP A 289 10.77 1.89 -23.01
C TRP A 289 11.20 3.33 -23.29
N ASP A 290 11.20 4.20 -22.27
CA ASP A 290 11.52 5.63 -22.42
C ASP A 290 12.85 5.96 -21.72
N PRO A 291 13.88 6.43 -22.46
CA PRO A 291 15.15 6.86 -21.87
C PRO A 291 15.04 7.94 -20.79
N LYS A 292 14.08 8.88 -20.89
CA LYS A 292 13.88 9.92 -19.88
C LYS A 292 13.35 9.34 -18.57
N ILE A 293 12.42 8.40 -18.68
CA ILE A 293 11.91 7.65 -17.52
C ILE A 293 13.03 6.75 -16.99
N TYR A 294 13.79 6.08 -17.86
CA TYR A 294 14.95 5.28 -17.47
C TYR A 294 15.94 6.09 -16.63
N THR A 295 16.38 7.26 -17.09
CA THR A 295 17.37 8.07 -16.37
C THR A 295 16.82 8.56 -15.03
N SER A 296 15.63 9.16 -15.02
CA SER A 296 15.04 9.70 -13.78
C SER A 296 14.71 8.60 -12.76
N PHE A 297 14.20 7.46 -13.21
CA PHE A 297 13.87 6.33 -12.36
C PHE A 297 15.13 5.60 -11.90
N SER A 298 16.12 5.38 -12.77
CA SER A 298 17.38 4.72 -12.37
C SER A 298 18.17 5.56 -11.38
N GLN A 299 18.22 6.89 -11.54
CA GLN A 299 18.82 7.78 -10.53
C GLN A 299 18.06 7.74 -9.19
N ALA A 300 16.76 7.42 -9.21
CA ALA A 300 15.98 7.21 -7.99
C ALA A 300 16.12 5.77 -7.42
N ASP A 301 16.45 4.80 -8.27
CA ASP A 301 16.46 3.35 -8.00
C ASP A 301 17.87 2.76 -7.79
N GLU A 302 18.94 3.47 -8.18
CA GLU A 302 20.36 3.03 -8.06
C GLU A 302 20.75 2.71 -6.61
N ASP A 303 20.06 3.28 -5.63
CA ASP A 303 20.25 2.94 -4.21
C ASP A 303 19.34 1.79 -3.69
N THR A 304 18.35 1.32 -4.45
CA THR A 304 17.45 0.23 -4.01
C THR A 304 18.10 -1.15 -4.16
N THR A 305 19.02 -1.30 -5.13
CA THR A 305 19.74 -2.54 -5.40
C THR A 305 20.94 -2.80 -4.49
N GLU A 306 21.61 -1.76 -3.96
CA GLU A 306 22.66 -1.89 -2.94
C GLU A 306 22.10 -1.91 -1.51
N ARG A 307 20.86 -1.43 -1.31
CA ARG A 307 20.13 -1.47 -0.04
C ARG A 307 18.81 -2.22 -0.16
N VAL A 308 18.84 -3.45 -0.67
CA VAL A 308 18.00 -4.46 -0.02
C VAL A 308 18.64 -4.65 1.36
N ILE A 309 18.34 -3.73 2.29
CA ILE A 309 18.51 -4.02 3.70
C ILE A 309 17.76 -5.33 3.86
N PRO A 310 18.43 -6.42 4.28
CA PRO A 310 17.71 -7.66 4.50
C PRO A 310 16.57 -7.28 5.43
N LEU A 311 15.33 -7.54 4.98
CA LEU A 311 14.19 -7.46 5.87
C LEU A 311 14.58 -8.21 7.15
N PRO A 312 14.23 -7.69 8.34
CA PRO A 312 14.70 -8.23 9.61
C PRO A 312 14.63 -9.75 9.57
N ILE A 313 15.79 -10.39 9.74
CA ILE A 313 15.89 -11.84 9.73
C ILE A 313 15.20 -12.32 11.01
N PHE A 314 13.96 -12.79 10.89
CA PHE A 314 13.30 -13.54 11.94
C PHE A 314 13.96 -14.91 12.01
N VAL A 315 15.00 -15.03 12.84
CA VAL A 315 15.58 -16.32 13.19
C VAL A 315 14.58 -17.01 14.12
N SER A 316 13.70 -17.84 13.56
CA SER A 316 13.00 -18.84 14.36
C SER A 316 14.03 -19.86 14.81
N HIS A 317 14.54 -19.74 16.03
CA HIS A 317 15.25 -20.83 16.67
C HIS A 317 14.24 -21.95 16.92
N VAL A 318 14.33 -23.00 16.10
CA VAL A 318 13.67 -24.28 16.37
C VAL A 318 14.50 -24.97 17.46
N ASN A 319 13.90 -25.12 18.65
CA ASN A 319 14.20 -26.22 19.56
C ASN A 319 12.97 -27.12 19.61
#